data_AF-A0A4Q1CEC7-F1
#
_entry.id   AF-A0A4Q1CEC7-F1
#
_cell.length_a   1.000
_cell.length_b   1.000
_cell.length_c   1.000
_cell.angle_alpha   90.00
_cell.angle_beta   90.00
_cell.angle_gamma   90.00
#
_symmetry.space_group_name_H-M   'P 1'
#
loop_
_entity.id
_entity.type
_entity.pdbx_description
1 polymer ?
#
loop_
_entity_poly.entity_id
_entity_poly.type
_entity_poly.pdbx_seq_one_letter_code
_entity_poly.pdbx_strand_id
1 'polypeptide(L)'
;MKKLLLALSCVGVFAIANAQQLKTPQPSTTQTIKQDLGLGNIELSYSRPNMKGRKIFGDLVPFGKVWRTGANGATTLTFTDEVIIGGTKIPAGKYGLLSIPDAKEWTIIISKQTDVTSPAAYKPEMDVVRVKATPMALPWSFETFGISFENIKDNGCEVMMAWDKTLVSFAITTDVDGKVMKQIDNIMKGDSKPYFAAAAYYLENGKDLNQAIVWFDKAIEQNPKAFWVYYQKAKALAKLGKKTDALAVSNKSIELAKEAKNDDYVALNEKLQKDLK
;
A
#
# COMPACT_ATOMS: atom_id res chain seq x y z
N MET A 1 5.97 18.00 -94.52
CA MET A 1 7.40 18.11 -94.16
C MET A 1 7.51 18.32 -92.65
N LYS A 2 8.52 17.67 -92.04
CA LYS A 2 9.09 17.78 -90.67
C LYS A 2 8.77 19.11 -89.94
N LYS A 3 8.57 19.16 -88.62
CA LYS A 3 9.53 18.75 -87.57
C LYS A 3 8.87 18.45 -86.22
N LEU A 4 9.47 17.46 -85.56
CA LEU A 4 9.41 17.05 -84.17
C LEU A 4 9.90 18.17 -83.23
N LEU A 5 9.35 18.28 -82.01
CA LEU A 5 10.11 18.58 -80.79
C LEU A 5 9.29 18.27 -79.52
N LEU A 6 9.83 17.32 -78.74
CA LEU A 6 9.47 16.93 -77.39
C LEU A 6 9.65 18.12 -76.41
N ALA A 7 8.75 18.25 -75.44
CA ALA A 7 9.05 18.92 -74.18
C ALA A 7 8.45 18.12 -73.01
N LEU A 8 9.35 17.71 -72.12
CA LEU A 8 9.18 16.88 -70.93
C LEU A 8 8.08 17.42 -69.99
N SER A 9 7.17 16.55 -69.58
CA SER A 9 6.31 16.75 -68.41
C SER A 9 7.13 16.46 -67.15
N CYS A 10 7.57 17.50 -66.45
CA CYS A 10 8.14 17.37 -65.11
C CYS A 10 7.00 17.13 -64.11
N VAL A 11 6.66 15.85 -63.88
CA VAL A 11 5.86 15.44 -62.73
C VAL A 11 6.72 15.61 -61.48
N GLY A 12 6.53 16.73 -60.77
CA GLY A 12 7.14 16.97 -59.47
C GLY A 12 6.55 15.99 -58.44
N VAL A 13 7.29 14.94 -58.13
CA VAL A 13 7.00 14.08 -56.98
C VAL A 13 7.30 14.88 -55.72
N PHE A 14 6.26 15.44 -55.09
CA PHE A 14 6.36 15.92 -53.72
C PHE A 14 6.45 14.69 -52.81
N ALA A 15 7.69 14.27 -52.51
CA ALA A 15 7.93 13.36 -51.39
C ALA A 15 7.55 14.11 -50.11
N ILE A 16 6.43 13.72 -49.50
CA ILE A 16 6.10 14.14 -48.14
C ILE A 16 7.13 13.47 -47.24
N ALA A 17 8.23 14.17 -46.98
CA ALA A 17 9.20 13.76 -45.99
C ALA A 17 8.49 13.75 -44.63
N ASN A 18 8.14 12.57 -44.13
CA ASN A 18 7.82 12.38 -42.72
C ASN A 18 9.10 12.70 -41.94
N ALA A 19 9.29 13.97 -41.56
CA ALA A 19 10.39 14.36 -40.69
C ALA A 19 10.29 13.52 -39.42
N GLN A 20 11.30 12.70 -39.16
CA GLN A 20 11.37 11.94 -37.91
C GLN A 20 11.39 12.94 -36.76
N GLN A 21 10.37 12.86 -35.91
CA GLN A 21 10.26 13.74 -34.75
C GLN A 21 11.40 13.39 -33.78
N LEU A 22 12.29 14.36 -33.53
CA LEU A 22 13.42 14.18 -32.62
C LEU A 22 12.90 13.85 -31.21
N LYS A 23 13.13 12.62 -30.76
CA LYS A 23 12.78 12.18 -29.41
C LYS A 23 13.90 12.59 -28.45
N THR A 24 13.61 13.54 -27.56
CA THR A 24 14.51 13.94 -26.48
C THR A 24 13.98 13.42 -25.14
N PRO A 25 14.83 13.24 -24.11
CA PRO A 25 14.38 12.87 -22.77
C PRO A 25 13.40 13.91 -22.22
N GLN A 26 12.24 13.46 -21.74
CA GLN A 26 11.27 14.36 -21.10
C GLN A 26 11.84 14.90 -19.78
N PRO A 27 11.83 16.22 -19.52
CA PRO A 27 12.45 16.81 -18.34
C PRO A 27 11.87 16.36 -16.99
N SER A 28 10.62 15.91 -16.96
CA SER A 28 9.95 15.34 -15.78
C SER A 28 9.46 13.96 -16.14
N THR A 29 10.27 12.94 -15.88
CA THR A 29 9.94 11.56 -16.24
C THR A 29 8.78 11.05 -15.40
N THR A 30 8.02 10.10 -15.95
CA THR A 30 6.94 9.42 -15.22
C THR A 30 7.53 8.29 -14.37
N GLN A 31 6.99 8.13 -13.17
CA GLN A 31 7.22 6.95 -12.33
C GLN A 31 5.86 6.35 -11.95
N THR A 32 5.82 5.01 -11.98
CA THR A 32 4.72 4.23 -11.42
C THR A 32 5.27 3.34 -10.31
N ILE A 33 4.59 3.30 -9.17
CA ILE A 33 4.93 2.46 -8.01
C ILE A 33 3.70 1.64 -7.67
N LYS A 34 3.88 0.32 -7.53
CA LYS A 34 2.83 -0.58 -7.05
C LYS A 34 3.27 -1.17 -5.71
N GLN A 35 2.38 -1.11 -4.72
CA GLN A 35 2.64 -1.54 -3.35
C GLN A 35 1.46 -2.36 -2.85
N ASP A 36 1.71 -3.57 -2.35
CA ASP A 36 0.70 -4.37 -1.66
C ASP A 36 0.36 -3.70 -0.32
N LEU A 37 -0.93 -3.63 0.01
CA LEU A 37 -1.46 -3.01 1.22
C LEU A 37 -2.71 -3.73 1.70
N GLY A 38 -2.69 -4.22 2.95
CA GLY A 38 -3.76 -5.02 3.48
C GLY A 38 -3.97 -6.29 2.64
N LEU A 39 -5.17 -6.44 2.08
CA LEU A 39 -5.52 -7.56 1.19
C LEU A 39 -5.53 -7.17 -0.30
N GLY A 40 -5.13 -5.94 -0.62
CA GLY A 40 -5.11 -5.39 -1.98
C GLY A 40 -3.78 -4.73 -2.31
N ASN A 41 -3.78 -3.79 -3.26
CA ASN A 41 -2.63 -2.95 -3.56
C ASN A 41 -3.04 -1.51 -3.88
N ILE A 42 -2.04 -0.63 -3.76
CA ILE A 42 -2.06 0.75 -4.20
C ILE A 42 -1.10 0.90 -5.37
N GLU A 43 -1.55 1.53 -6.44
CA GLU A 43 -0.69 2.00 -7.53
C GLU A 43 -0.66 3.52 -7.56
N LEU A 44 0.54 4.09 -7.53
CA LEU A 44 0.81 5.51 -7.75
C LEU A 44 1.38 5.71 -9.15
N SER A 45 0.88 6.70 -9.90
CA SER A 45 1.52 7.18 -11.13
C SER A 45 1.62 8.70 -11.13
N TYR A 46 2.81 9.23 -11.42
CA TYR A 46 3.08 10.67 -11.39
C TYR A 46 4.31 11.05 -12.23
N SER A 47 4.44 12.33 -12.60
CA SER A 47 5.69 12.84 -13.18
C SER A 47 6.53 13.61 -12.17
N ARG A 48 7.84 13.43 -12.27
CA ARG A 48 8.85 13.87 -11.29
C ARG A 48 9.60 15.12 -11.74
N PRO A 49 9.17 16.34 -11.38
CA PRO A 49 9.91 17.56 -11.72
C PRO A 49 11.26 17.66 -11.00
N ASN A 50 12.23 18.30 -11.67
CA ASN A 50 13.56 18.61 -11.12
C ASN A 50 13.64 20.06 -10.64
N MET A 51 14.43 20.38 -9.64
CA MET A 51 14.60 21.76 -9.15
C MET A 51 15.29 22.64 -10.18
N LYS A 52 16.39 22.17 -10.78
CA LYS A 52 17.22 22.94 -11.72
C LYS A 52 17.61 24.32 -11.18
N GLY A 53 18.00 24.38 -9.91
CA GLY A 53 18.40 25.62 -9.22
C GLY A 53 17.25 26.57 -8.87
N ARG A 54 15.99 26.19 -9.09
CA ARG A 54 14.82 27.02 -8.74
C ARG A 54 14.42 26.84 -7.28
N LYS A 55 13.87 27.89 -6.69
CA LYS A 55 13.14 27.79 -5.42
C LYS A 55 11.82 27.06 -5.67
N ILE A 56 11.57 25.99 -4.91
CA ILE A 56 10.39 25.14 -5.12
C ILE A 56 9.16 25.74 -4.45
N PHE A 57 9.08 25.63 -3.12
CA PHE A 57 7.88 26.01 -2.39
C PHE A 57 7.88 27.52 -2.09
N GLY A 58 6.74 28.16 -2.36
CA GLY A 58 6.57 29.61 -2.28
C GLY A 58 7.08 30.36 -3.51
N ASP A 59 7.50 29.66 -4.57
CA ASP A 59 7.85 30.25 -5.87
C ASP A 59 7.32 29.37 -7.01
N LEU A 60 8.07 28.34 -7.45
CA LEU A 60 7.62 27.43 -8.52
C LEU A 60 6.29 26.73 -8.18
N VAL A 61 6.12 26.36 -6.92
CA VAL A 61 4.87 25.87 -6.34
C VAL A 61 4.40 26.92 -5.33
N PRO A 62 3.49 27.82 -5.72
CA PRO A 62 3.01 28.89 -4.84
C PRO A 62 2.26 28.34 -3.63
N PHE A 63 2.46 28.94 -2.47
CA PHE A 63 1.69 28.62 -1.28
C PHE A 63 0.22 29.02 -1.41
N GLY A 64 -0.66 28.27 -0.75
CA GLY A 64 -2.10 28.52 -0.74
C GLY A 64 -2.79 28.27 -2.09
N LYS A 65 -2.08 27.71 -3.08
CA LYS A 65 -2.63 27.36 -4.39
C LYS A 65 -2.62 25.85 -4.57
N VAL A 66 -3.65 25.35 -5.25
CA VAL A 66 -3.71 23.93 -5.61
C VAL A 66 -2.59 23.59 -6.58
N TRP A 67 -1.97 22.45 -6.34
CA TRP A 67 -0.93 21.86 -7.15
C TRP A 67 -1.33 20.42 -7.49
N ARG A 68 -1.08 20.02 -8.75
CA ARG A 68 -1.29 18.64 -9.23
C ARG A 68 -0.35 17.61 -8.56
N THR A 69 0.43 18.00 -7.56
CA THR A 69 1.41 17.17 -6.84
C THR A 69 2.32 16.40 -7.81
N GLY A 70 2.91 17.13 -8.75
CA GLY A 70 3.70 16.60 -9.85
C GLY A 70 3.82 17.57 -11.03
N ALA A 71 4.24 17.07 -12.18
CA ALA A 71 4.35 17.82 -13.43
C ALA A 71 3.65 17.09 -14.58
N ASN A 72 3.45 17.77 -15.71
CA ASN A 72 2.86 17.23 -16.94
C ASN A 72 1.46 16.62 -16.72
N GLY A 73 1.39 15.31 -16.45
CA GLY A 73 0.15 14.57 -16.18
C GLY A 73 -0.37 14.78 -14.76
N ALA A 74 -1.60 14.34 -14.53
CA ALA A 74 -2.17 14.26 -13.19
C ALA A 74 -1.46 13.16 -12.37
N THR A 75 -1.22 13.44 -11.10
CA THR A 75 -0.79 12.41 -10.15
C THR A 75 -1.99 11.60 -9.70
N THR A 76 -1.92 10.28 -9.83
CA THR A 76 -3.06 9.40 -9.55
C THR A 76 -2.71 8.27 -8.60
N LEU A 77 -3.65 7.94 -7.73
CA LEU A 77 -3.65 6.75 -6.88
C LEU A 77 -4.76 5.80 -7.34
N THR A 78 -4.44 4.53 -7.52
CA THR A 78 -5.42 3.48 -7.81
C THR A 78 -5.42 2.48 -6.66
N PHE A 79 -6.59 2.23 -6.08
CA PHE A 79 -6.79 1.27 -5.02
C PHE A 79 -7.57 0.07 -5.55
N THR A 80 -7.12 -1.15 -5.29
CA THR A 80 -7.91 -2.35 -5.61
C THR A 80 -8.99 -2.64 -4.57
N ASP A 81 -8.88 -2.02 -3.40
CA ASP A 81 -9.71 -2.26 -2.23
C ASP A 81 -10.14 -0.92 -1.59
N GLU A 82 -11.18 -0.96 -0.74
CA GLU A 82 -11.52 0.17 0.12
C GLU A 82 -10.33 0.50 1.05
N VAL A 83 -9.98 1.79 1.08
CA VAL A 83 -8.96 2.38 1.98
C VAL A 83 -9.57 3.44 2.87
N ILE A 84 -8.86 3.83 3.92
CA ILE A 84 -9.23 4.90 4.84
C ILE A 84 -8.14 5.95 4.81
N ILE A 85 -8.52 7.20 4.52
CA ILE A 85 -7.61 8.34 4.45
C ILE A 85 -8.26 9.50 5.22
N GLY A 86 -7.58 10.02 6.25
CA GLY A 86 -8.13 11.09 7.09
C GLY A 86 -9.45 10.74 7.79
N GLY A 87 -9.69 9.45 8.07
CA GLY A 87 -10.95 8.95 8.65
C GLY A 87 -12.07 8.69 7.64
N THR A 88 -11.88 9.08 6.37
CA THR A 88 -12.86 8.83 5.30
C THR A 88 -12.60 7.50 4.62
N LYS A 89 -13.64 6.66 4.50
CA LYS A 89 -13.61 5.45 3.69
C LYS A 89 -13.70 5.81 2.21
N ILE A 90 -12.76 5.31 1.41
CA ILE A 90 -12.64 5.55 -0.02
C ILE A 90 -12.72 4.20 -0.73
N PRO A 91 -13.77 3.96 -1.53
CA PRO A 91 -13.91 2.71 -2.27
C PRO A 91 -12.75 2.46 -3.23
N ALA A 92 -12.56 1.19 -3.61
CA ALA A 92 -11.66 0.81 -4.69
C ALA A 92 -11.94 1.65 -5.96
N GLY A 93 -10.87 2.03 -6.67
CA GLY A 93 -10.97 2.89 -7.83
C GLY A 93 -9.72 3.75 -8.05
N LYS A 94 -9.78 4.58 -9.09
CA LYS A 94 -8.73 5.52 -9.47
C LYS A 94 -9.11 6.93 -9.06
N TYR A 95 -8.16 7.62 -8.42
CA TYR A 95 -8.33 8.95 -7.85
C TYR A 95 -7.16 9.85 -8.22
N GLY A 96 -7.40 11.15 -8.33
CA GLY A 96 -6.34 12.15 -8.39
C GLY A 96 -5.80 12.47 -7.00
N LEU A 97 -4.49 12.69 -6.91
CA LEU A 97 -3.83 13.22 -5.73
C LEU A 97 -3.38 14.65 -6.04
N LEU A 98 -3.93 15.60 -5.30
CA LEU A 98 -3.54 17.01 -5.34
C LEU A 98 -3.07 17.47 -3.96
N SER A 99 -2.48 18.64 -3.91
CA SER A 99 -2.09 19.28 -2.66
C SER A 99 -2.26 20.80 -2.74
N ILE A 100 -2.43 21.43 -1.59
CA ILE A 100 -2.27 22.86 -1.40
C ILE A 100 -1.13 23.03 -0.40
N PRO A 101 0.10 23.27 -0.87
CA PRO A 101 1.24 23.53 -0.01
C PRO A 101 1.09 24.85 0.74
N ASP A 102 1.58 24.87 1.97
CA ASP A 102 1.78 26.09 2.77
C ASP A 102 3.04 25.91 3.64
N ALA A 103 3.49 26.96 4.30
CA ALA A 103 4.70 26.97 5.12
C ALA A 103 4.57 26.12 6.40
N LYS A 104 3.37 26.05 6.98
CA LYS A 104 3.12 25.35 8.26
C LYS A 104 2.25 24.11 8.14
N GLU A 105 1.39 24.05 7.12
CA GLU A 105 0.41 22.98 6.98
C GLU A 105 0.02 22.82 5.51
N TRP A 106 0.16 21.61 4.99
CA TRP A 106 -0.35 21.28 3.67
C TRP A 106 -1.76 20.73 3.78
N THR A 107 -2.55 20.98 2.75
CA THR A 107 -3.81 20.24 2.54
C THR A 107 -3.58 19.22 1.43
N ILE A 108 -3.62 17.94 1.76
CA ILE A 108 -3.59 16.84 0.80
C ILE A 108 -5.02 16.55 0.35
N ILE A 109 -5.23 16.29 -0.93
CA ILE A 109 -6.54 16.15 -1.54
C ILE A 109 -6.59 14.86 -2.35
N ILE A 110 -7.54 14.00 -2.02
CA ILE A 110 -7.93 12.87 -2.87
C ILE A 110 -9.18 13.29 -3.62
N SER A 111 -9.16 13.23 -4.95
CA SER A 111 -10.24 13.71 -5.82
C SER A 111 -10.71 12.62 -6.79
N LYS A 112 -11.97 12.67 -7.19
CA LYS A 112 -12.49 11.87 -8.30
C LYS A 112 -11.95 12.33 -9.66
N GLN A 113 -11.37 13.53 -9.76
CA GLN A 113 -10.72 13.98 -11.00
C GLN A 113 -9.36 13.30 -11.16
N THR A 114 -9.19 12.54 -12.24
CA THR A 114 -7.94 11.82 -12.53
C THR A 114 -7.11 12.48 -13.63
N ASP A 115 -7.47 13.71 -14.04
CA ASP A 115 -6.99 14.38 -15.25
C ASP A 115 -6.59 15.85 -15.00
N VAL A 116 -6.42 16.26 -13.72
CA VAL A 116 -6.03 17.63 -13.38
C VAL A 116 -4.58 17.91 -13.77
N THR A 117 -4.41 18.62 -14.89
CA THR A 117 -3.09 19.02 -15.42
C THR A 117 -2.79 20.50 -15.19
N SER A 118 -3.65 21.27 -14.53
CA SER A 118 -3.34 22.65 -14.11
C SER A 118 -4.24 23.10 -12.95
N PRO A 119 -3.86 24.14 -12.17
CA PRO A 119 -4.71 24.67 -11.11
C PRO A 119 -6.09 25.15 -11.58
N ALA A 120 -6.19 25.66 -12.82
CA ALA A 120 -7.46 26.13 -13.38
C ALA A 120 -8.43 24.99 -13.75
N ALA A 121 -7.92 23.77 -13.98
CA ALA A 121 -8.73 22.60 -14.30
C ALA A 121 -9.30 21.90 -13.04
N TYR A 122 -8.85 22.30 -11.86
CA TYR A 122 -9.25 21.72 -10.59
C TYR A 122 -10.67 22.14 -10.21
N LYS A 123 -11.50 21.16 -9.79
CA LYS A 123 -12.89 21.31 -9.39
C LYS A 123 -13.05 20.83 -7.93
N PRO A 124 -13.11 21.74 -6.95
CA PRO A 124 -13.23 21.39 -5.53
C PRO A 124 -14.41 20.46 -5.20
N GLU A 125 -15.50 20.55 -5.95
CA GLU A 125 -16.69 19.72 -5.80
C GLU A 125 -16.45 18.22 -6.08
N MET A 126 -15.32 17.88 -6.71
CA MET A 126 -14.93 16.50 -7.00
C MET A 126 -14.02 15.90 -5.92
N ASP A 127 -13.68 16.65 -4.87
CA ASP A 127 -12.89 16.15 -3.75
C ASP A 127 -13.63 15.04 -3.00
N VAL A 128 -12.89 13.99 -2.63
CA VAL A 128 -13.36 12.88 -1.80
C VAL A 128 -12.99 13.14 -0.33
N VAL A 129 -11.75 13.53 -0.08
CA VAL A 129 -11.27 13.88 1.26
C VAL A 129 -10.14 14.90 1.17
N ARG A 130 -10.09 15.77 2.17
CA ARG A 130 -8.96 16.67 2.44
C ARG A 130 -8.32 16.30 3.76
N VAL A 131 -7.01 16.14 3.77
CA VAL A 131 -6.24 15.79 4.96
C VAL A 131 -5.18 16.85 5.23
N LYS A 132 -5.04 17.25 6.49
CA LYS A 132 -3.96 18.14 6.90
C LYS A 132 -2.69 17.35 7.15
N ALA A 133 -1.57 17.85 6.63
CA ALA A 133 -0.27 17.25 6.81
C ALA A 133 0.75 18.33 7.15
N THR A 134 1.61 18.08 8.14
CA THR A 134 2.62 19.06 8.56
C THR A 134 3.89 18.84 7.74
N PRO A 135 4.36 19.85 6.96
CA PRO A 135 5.64 19.73 6.29
C PRO A 135 6.80 19.76 7.29
N MET A 136 7.79 18.93 7.04
CA MET A 136 9.04 18.84 7.79
C MET A 136 10.19 19.38 6.94
N ALA A 137 11.02 20.23 7.55
CA ALA A 137 12.25 20.68 6.95
C ALA A 137 13.34 19.61 7.06
N LEU A 138 14.01 19.33 5.96
CA LEU A 138 15.11 18.37 5.87
C LEU A 138 16.47 19.10 5.90
N PRO A 139 17.50 18.47 6.49
CA PRO A 139 18.84 19.07 6.49
C PRO A 139 19.57 18.92 5.14
N TRP A 140 19.08 18.06 4.25
CA TRP A 140 19.54 17.88 2.87
C TRP A 140 18.43 18.16 1.86
N SER A 141 18.79 18.36 0.60
CA SER A 141 17.87 18.68 -0.49
C SER A 141 17.71 17.51 -1.47
N PHE A 142 16.49 17.29 -1.95
CA PHE A 142 16.17 16.36 -3.05
C PHE A 142 15.98 17.14 -4.36
N GLU A 143 16.87 16.93 -5.33
CA GLU A 143 16.80 17.58 -6.66
C GLU A 143 15.53 17.22 -7.44
N THR A 144 15.11 15.96 -7.36
CA THR A 144 13.95 15.44 -8.09
C THR A 144 12.81 15.17 -7.13
N PHE A 145 11.61 15.66 -7.43
CA PHE A 145 10.41 15.35 -6.64
C PHE A 145 10.18 13.84 -6.57
N GLY A 146 9.98 13.35 -5.34
CA GLY A 146 9.71 11.95 -5.04
C GLY A 146 8.43 11.78 -4.25
N ILE A 147 7.70 10.71 -4.57
CA ILE A 147 6.63 10.16 -3.75
C ILE A 147 6.94 8.67 -3.53
N SER A 148 6.83 8.19 -2.29
CA SER A 148 7.03 6.79 -1.93
C SER A 148 6.01 6.31 -0.91
N PHE A 149 5.88 4.98 -0.80
CA PHE A 149 5.12 4.33 0.27
C PHE A 149 6.11 3.85 1.33
N GLU A 150 5.98 4.38 2.53
CA GLU A 150 6.89 4.13 3.65
C GLU A 150 6.13 3.61 4.87
N ASN A 151 6.86 3.16 5.88
CA ASN A 151 6.30 2.73 7.17
C ASN A 151 5.18 1.69 7.00
N ILE A 152 5.41 0.69 6.14
CA ILE A 152 4.45 -0.36 5.80
C ILE A 152 4.11 -1.19 7.05
N LYS A 153 2.82 -1.38 7.27
CA LYS A 153 2.20 -2.21 8.32
C LYS A 153 1.15 -3.10 7.68
N ASP A 154 0.74 -4.14 8.39
CA ASP A 154 -0.29 -5.09 7.92
C ASP A 154 -1.56 -4.39 7.44
N ASN A 155 -1.94 -3.28 8.07
CA ASN A 155 -3.17 -2.54 7.78
C ASN A 155 -2.97 -1.15 7.18
N GLY A 156 -1.75 -0.73 6.82
CA GLY A 156 -1.55 0.65 6.40
C GLY A 156 -0.12 1.02 6.03
N CYS A 157 0.03 2.20 5.44
CA CYS A 157 1.32 2.79 5.09
C CYS A 157 1.24 4.32 5.19
N GLU A 158 2.39 4.97 5.06
CA GLU A 158 2.49 6.41 4.87
C GLU A 158 2.88 6.71 3.42
N VAL A 159 2.14 7.62 2.78
CA VAL A 159 2.56 8.21 1.51
C VAL A 159 3.46 9.39 1.83
N MET A 160 4.74 9.26 1.53
CA MET A 160 5.74 10.29 1.76
C MET A 160 6.01 11.04 0.47
N MET A 161 6.04 12.37 0.53
CA MET A 161 6.36 13.26 -0.58
C MET A 161 7.54 14.15 -0.19
N ALA A 162 8.56 14.21 -1.04
CA ALA A 162 9.77 14.99 -0.77
C ALA A 162 10.25 15.74 -2.02
N TRP A 163 10.54 17.04 -1.85
CA TRP A 163 11.21 17.86 -2.86
C TRP A 163 12.01 18.98 -2.20
N ASP A 164 13.18 19.30 -2.74
CA ASP A 164 14.12 20.21 -2.10
C ASP A 164 14.33 19.79 -0.63
N LYS A 165 14.24 20.71 0.33
CA LYS A 165 14.37 20.45 1.75
C LYS A 165 13.02 20.25 2.46
N THR A 166 11.97 19.90 1.73
CA THR A 166 10.64 19.71 2.30
C THR A 166 10.19 18.27 2.15
N LEU A 167 9.74 17.69 3.26
CA LEU A 167 9.07 16.40 3.32
C LEU A 167 7.67 16.61 3.88
N VAL A 168 6.68 15.88 3.38
CA VAL A 168 5.34 15.82 3.96
C VAL A 168 4.80 14.42 3.77
N SER A 169 4.01 13.92 4.72
CA SER A 169 3.40 12.59 4.61
C SER A 169 1.95 12.59 5.09
N PHE A 170 1.19 11.59 4.62
CA PHE A 170 -0.14 11.28 5.13
C PHE A 170 -0.35 9.76 5.16
N ALA A 171 -1.18 9.30 6.08
CA ALA A 171 -1.45 7.87 6.26
C ALA A 171 -2.58 7.37 5.35
N ILE A 172 -2.42 6.15 4.86
CA ILE A 172 -3.49 5.35 4.25
C ILE A 172 -3.59 4.05 5.06
N THR A 173 -4.80 3.70 5.49
CA THR A 173 -5.06 2.44 6.19
C THR A 173 -6.15 1.63 5.49
N THR A 174 -6.33 0.38 5.90
CA THR A 174 -7.36 -0.53 5.40
C THR A 174 -7.99 -1.30 6.56
N ASP A 175 -9.25 -1.67 6.42
CA ASP A 175 -9.94 -2.54 7.38
C ASP A 175 -9.61 -4.01 7.13
N VAL A 176 -8.37 -4.41 7.43
CA VAL A 176 -7.92 -5.81 7.29
C VAL A 176 -8.72 -6.71 8.22
N ASP A 177 -8.89 -6.27 9.47
CA ASP A 177 -9.54 -7.05 10.50
C ASP A 177 -11.00 -7.39 10.16
N GLY A 178 -11.79 -6.38 9.81
CA GLY A 178 -13.18 -6.58 9.41
C GLY A 178 -13.30 -7.47 8.17
N LYS A 179 -12.35 -7.39 7.23
CA LYS A 179 -12.34 -8.25 6.03
C LYS A 179 -12.00 -9.70 6.37
N VAL A 180 -10.95 -9.95 7.15
CA VAL A 180 -10.54 -11.31 7.51
C VAL A 180 -11.59 -11.96 8.40
N MET A 181 -12.17 -11.23 9.35
CA MET A 181 -13.26 -11.76 10.20
C MET A 181 -14.46 -12.17 9.36
N LYS A 182 -14.89 -11.38 8.37
CA LYS A 182 -15.96 -11.76 7.43
C LYS A 182 -15.60 -13.00 6.59
N GLN A 183 -14.34 -13.12 6.16
CA GLN A 183 -13.88 -14.31 5.44
C GLN A 183 -13.93 -15.55 6.33
N ILE A 184 -13.46 -15.45 7.58
CA ILE A 184 -13.54 -16.52 8.58
C ILE A 184 -15.01 -16.91 8.77
N ASP A 185 -15.91 -15.96 9.05
CA ASP A 185 -17.34 -16.24 9.26
C ASP A 185 -17.99 -16.96 8.07
N ASN A 186 -17.60 -16.60 6.85
CA ASN A 186 -18.12 -17.24 5.64
C ASN A 186 -17.55 -18.66 5.46
N ILE A 187 -16.23 -18.82 5.57
CA ILE A 187 -15.55 -20.11 5.36
C ILE A 187 -15.95 -21.12 6.44
N MET A 188 -16.13 -20.66 7.68
CA MET A 188 -16.52 -21.51 8.81
C MET A 188 -17.95 -22.05 8.71
N LYS A 189 -18.75 -21.63 7.72
CA LYS A 189 -20.06 -22.23 7.38
C LYS A 189 -19.94 -23.42 6.42
N GLY A 190 -18.82 -23.55 5.72
CA GLY A 190 -18.60 -24.63 4.75
C GLY A 190 -18.18 -25.95 5.40
N ASP A 191 -18.04 -26.98 4.58
CA ASP A 191 -17.66 -28.33 5.06
C ASP A 191 -16.17 -28.42 5.41
N SER A 192 -15.30 -27.83 4.58
CA SER A 192 -13.85 -27.81 4.80
C SER A 192 -13.44 -26.56 5.58
N LYS A 193 -13.48 -26.67 6.91
CA LYS A 193 -13.19 -25.56 7.84
C LYS A 193 -11.68 -25.48 8.14
N PRO A 194 -11.01 -24.34 7.88
CA PRO A 194 -9.58 -24.17 8.13
C PRO A 194 -9.34 -23.77 9.60
N TYR A 195 -9.69 -24.66 10.53
CA TYR A 195 -9.72 -24.36 11.96
C TYR A 195 -8.42 -23.77 12.49
N PHE A 196 -7.27 -24.29 12.06
CA PHE A 196 -5.97 -23.76 12.49
C PHE A 196 -5.77 -22.30 12.08
N ALA A 197 -6.05 -21.95 10.82
CA ALA A 197 -5.86 -20.59 10.32
C ALA A 197 -6.79 -19.59 11.03
N ALA A 198 -8.06 -19.97 11.23
CA ALA A 198 -9.02 -19.14 11.97
C ALA A 198 -8.59 -18.95 13.44
N ALA A 199 -8.15 -20.02 14.11
CA ALA A 199 -7.67 -19.97 15.50
C ALA A 199 -6.39 -19.13 15.65
N ALA A 200 -5.43 -19.30 14.75
CA ALA A 200 -4.19 -18.53 14.73
C ALA A 200 -4.49 -17.03 14.56
N TYR A 201 -5.38 -16.68 13.62
CA TYR A 201 -5.81 -15.30 13.43
C TYR A 201 -6.42 -14.71 14.71
N TYR A 202 -7.31 -15.45 15.37
CA TYR A 202 -7.94 -15.02 16.61
C TYR A 202 -6.91 -14.81 17.74
N LEU A 203 -5.92 -15.70 17.86
CA LEU A 203 -4.85 -15.60 18.84
C LEU A 203 -3.92 -14.40 18.61
N GLU A 204 -3.56 -14.16 17.35
CA GLU A 204 -2.62 -13.10 16.95
C GLU A 204 -3.25 -11.72 17.05
N ASN A 205 -4.54 -11.60 16.71
CA ASN A 205 -5.26 -10.31 16.66
C ASN A 205 -6.14 -10.06 17.90
N GLY A 206 -5.91 -10.80 18.99
CA GLY A 206 -6.57 -10.55 20.28
C GLY A 206 -8.09 -10.70 20.24
N LYS A 207 -8.61 -11.65 19.46
CA LYS A 207 -10.05 -11.98 19.38
C LYS A 207 -10.45 -12.89 20.53
N ASP A 208 -11.60 -13.56 20.41
CA ASP A 208 -12.06 -14.51 21.42
C ASP A 208 -11.12 -15.73 21.50
N LEU A 209 -10.27 -15.73 22.53
CA LEU A 209 -9.31 -16.81 22.76
C LEU A 209 -9.98 -18.12 23.17
N ASN A 210 -11.20 -18.09 23.74
CA ASN A 210 -11.92 -19.34 24.04
C ASN A 210 -12.38 -19.99 22.73
N GLN A 211 -12.90 -19.20 21.78
CA GLN A 211 -13.24 -19.70 20.45
C GLN A 211 -11.99 -20.19 19.70
N ALA A 212 -10.86 -19.47 19.82
CA ALA A 212 -9.59 -19.90 19.24
C ALA A 212 -9.16 -21.28 19.77
N ILE A 213 -9.30 -21.53 21.08
CA ILE A 213 -9.01 -22.83 21.70
C ILE A 213 -9.90 -23.94 21.13
N VAL A 214 -11.21 -23.69 21.01
CA VAL A 214 -12.14 -24.66 20.41
C VAL A 214 -11.72 -25.03 18.98
N TRP A 215 -11.29 -24.06 18.18
CA TRP A 215 -10.80 -24.32 16.83
C TRP A 215 -9.42 -24.99 16.81
N PHE A 216 -8.52 -24.66 17.74
CA PHE A 216 -7.28 -25.43 17.88
C PHE A 216 -7.56 -26.90 18.22
N ASP A 217 -8.55 -27.18 19.06
CA ASP A 217 -8.98 -28.56 19.34
C ASP A 217 -9.48 -29.27 18.08
N LYS A 218 -10.30 -28.60 17.27
CA LYS A 218 -10.73 -29.15 15.97
C LYS A 218 -9.58 -29.35 14.99
N ALA A 219 -8.59 -28.46 14.96
CA ALA A 219 -7.40 -28.64 14.15
C ALA A 219 -6.53 -29.82 14.62
N ILE A 220 -6.45 -30.05 15.93
CA ILE A 220 -5.77 -31.20 16.53
C ILE A 220 -6.52 -32.50 16.20
N GLU A 221 -7.86 -32.51 16.27
CA GLU A 221 -8.67 -33.68 15.85
C GLU A 221 -8.38 -34.06 14.39
N GLN A 222 -8.19 -33.07 13.50
CA GLN A 222 -7.85 -33.29 12.09
C GLN A 222 -6.40 -33.76 11.87
N ASN A 223 -5.45 -33.30 12.69
CA ASN A 223 -4.06 -33.72 12.63
C ASN A 223 -3.45 -33.84 14.05
N PRO A 224 -3.62 -35.01 14.71
CA PRO A 224 -3.22 -35.18 16.10
C PRO A 224 -1.71 -35.10 16.35
N LYS A 225 -0.88 -35.21 15.30
CA LYS A 225 0.58 -35.11 15.38
C LYS A 225 1.11 -33.70 15.10
N ALA A 226 0.25 -32.74 14.78
CA ALA A 226 0.63 -31.37 14.47
C ALA A 226 1.08 -30.60 15.72
N PHE A 227 2.30 -30.85 16.21
CA PHE A 227 2.85 -30.23 17.42
C PHE A 227 2.75 -28.70 17.43
N TRP A 228 2.88 -28.04 16.26
CA TRP A 228 2.75 -26.58 16.16
C TRP A 228 1.34 -26.08 16.55
N VAL A 229 0.30 -26.88 16.34
CA VAL A 229 -1.08 -26.53 16.74
C VAL A 229 -1.22 -26.59 18.25
N TYR A 230 -0.65 -27.61 18.90
CA TYR A 230 -0.59 -27.68 20.37
C TYR A 230 0.15 -26.48 20.96
N TYR A 231 1.29 -26.10 20.39
CA TYR A 231 2.02 -24.91 20.84
C TYR A 231 1.17 -23.63 20.75
N GLN A 232 0.46 -23.39 19.65
CA GLN A 232 -0.42 -22.22 19.53
C GLN A 232 -1.60 -22.27 20.50
N LYS A 233 -2.21 -23.45 20.73
CA LYS A 233 -3.22 -23.64 21.77
C LYS A 233 -2.66 -23.32 23.17
N ALA A 234 -1.45 -23.77 23.48
CA ALA A 234 -0.78 -23.47 24.75
C ALA A 234 -0.56 -21.95 24.93
N LYS A 235 -0.17 -21.22 23.86
CA LYS A 235 -0.09 -19.76 23.89
C LYS A 235 -1.45 -19.10 24.15
N ALA A 236 -2.53 -19.60 23.55
CA ALA A 236 -3.87 -19.07 23.79
C ALA A 236 -4.31 -19.27 25.25
N LEU A 237 -4.07 -20.47 25.81
CA LEU A 237 -4.32 -20.77 27.22
C LEU A 237 -3.49 -19.89 28.16
N ALA A 238 -2.21 -19.68 27.83
CA ALA A 238 -1.32 -18.80 28.58
C ALA A 238 -1.84 -17.35 28.61
N LYS A 239 -2.27 -16.80 27.46
CA LYS A 239 -2.86 -15.45 27.37
C LYS A 239 -4.17 -15.32 28.16
N LEU A 240 -4.93 -16.41 28.33
CA LEU A 240 -6.11 -16.47 29.19
C LEU A 240 -5.79 -16.67 30.69
N GLY A 241 -4.52 -16.76 31.07
CA GLY A 241 -4.10 -17.02 32.45
C GLY A 241 -4.30 -18.47 32.91
N LYS A 242 -4.68 -19.39 32.01
CA LYS A 242 -4.87 -20.83 32.31
C LYS A 242 -3.53 -21.56 32.33
N LYS A 243 -2.68 -21.20 33.29
CA LYS A 243 -1.28 -21.65 33.38
C LYS A 243 -1.13 -23.18 33.37
N THR A 244 -1.91 -23.89 34.19
CA THR A 244 -1.84 -25.36 34.29
C THR A 244 -2.16 -26.04 32.97
N ASP A 245 -3.24 -25.60 32.31
CA ASP A 245 -3.66 -26.14 31.01
C ASP A 245 -2.63 -25.83 29.93
N ALA A 246 -2.08 -24.61 29.93
CA ALA A 246 -1.04 -24.20 28.99
C ALA A 246 0.22 -25.08 29.12
N LEU A 247 0.66 -25.38 30.35
CA LEU A 247 1.78 -26.29 30.60
C LEU A 247 1.51 -27.71 30.09
N ALA A 248 0.31 -28.25 30.35
CA ALA A 248 -0.07 -29.59 29.88
C ALA A 248 -0.05 -29.70 28.35
N VAL A 249 -0.67 -28.74 27.67
CA VAL A 249 -0.70 -28.69 26.19
C VAL A 249 0.71 -28.46 25.62
N SER A 250 1.51 -27.60 26.25
CA SER A 250 2.89 -27.34 25.85
C SER A 250 3.77 -28.61 25.95
N ASN A 251 3.63 -29.38 27.02
CA ASN A 251 4.34 -30.66 27.16
C ASN A 251 3.98 -31.65 26.05
N LYS A 252 2.70 -31.71 25.65
CA LYS A 252 2.27 -32.54 24.53
C LYS A 252 2.90 -32.07 23.20
N SER A 253 3.00 -30.75 23.00
CA SER A 253 3.73 -30.20 21.86
C SER A 253 5.21 -30.61 21.86
N ILE A 254 5.89 -30.59 23.02
CA ILE A 254 7.30 -31.00 23.13
C ILE A 254 7.47 -32.49 22.79
N GLU A 255 6.61 -33.36 23.32
CA GLU A 255 6.64 -34.79 23.04
C GLU A 255 6.58 -35.08 21.53
N LEU A 256 5.58 -34.50 20.86
CA LEU A 256 5.38 -34.66 19.43
C LEU A 256 6.49 -34.01 18.59
N ALA A 257 7.02 -32.86 19.03
CA ALA A 257 8.14 -32.20 18.36
C ALA A 257 9.43 -33.04 18.45
N LYS A 258 9.70 -33.68 19.59
CA LYS A 258 10.82 -34.62 19.76
C LYS A 258 10.67 -35.86 18.89
N GLU A 259 9.46 -36.44 18.79
CA GLU A 259 9.18 -37.54 17.86
C GLU A 259 9.49 -37.14 16.41
N ALA A 260 9.13 -35.90 16.04
CA ALA A 260 9.40 -35.33 14.72
C ALA A 260 10.83 -34.79 14.55
N LYS A 261 11.71 -34.92 15.56
CA LYS A 261 13.08 -34.38 15.58
C LYS A 261 13.14 -32.87 15.26
N ASN A 262 12.19 -32.10 15.77
CA ASN A 262 12.10 -30.65 15.60
C ASN A 262 12.47 -29.93 16.90
N ASP A 263 13.74 -29.57 17.04
CA ASP A 263 14.27 -28.91 18.25
C ASP A 263 13.77 -27.46 18.41
N ASP A 264 13.42 -26.79 17.30
CA ASP A 264 12.92 -25.41 17.34
C ASP A 264 11.62 -25.31 18.14
N TYR A 265 10.66 -26.22 17.91
CA TYR A 265 9.42 -26.22 18.66
C TYR A 265 9.58 -26.73 20.10
N VAL A 266 10.61 -27.54 20.39
CA VAL A 266 10.97 -27.86 21.77
C VAL A 266 11.40 -26.58 22.49
N ALA A 267 12.32 -25.82 21.92
CA ALA A 267 12.83 -24.57 22.50
C ALA A 267 11.73 -23.49 22.65
N LEU A 268 10.85 -23.35 21.65
CA LEU A 268 9.71 -22.41 21.73
C LEU A 268 8.78 -22.74 22.90
N ASN A 269 8.48 -24.02 23.11
CA ASN A 269 7.65 -24.47 24.22
C ASN A 269 8.36 -24.27 25.56
N GLU A 270 9.63 -24.65 25.69
CA GLU A 270 10.40 -24.46 26.92
C GLU A 270 10.46 -22.97 27.33
N LYS A 271 10.60 -22.07 26.36
CA LYS A 271 10.50 -20.62 26.59
C LYS A 271 9.12 -20.22 27.12
N LEU A 272 8.04 -20.67 26.47
CA LEU A 272 6.68 -20.41 26.95
C LEU A 272 6.47 -20.93 28.38
N GLN A 273 6.95 -22.13 28.70
CA GLN A 273 6.83 -22.71 30.04
C GLN A 273 7.60 -21.93 31.10
N LYS A 274 8.73 -21.32 30.74
CA LYS A 274 9.49 -20.44 31.63
C LYS A 274 8.69 -19.18 31.99
N ASP A 275 8.01 -18.59 31.02
CA ASP A 275 7.18 -17.38 31.22
C ASP A 275 5.89 -17.67 32.02
N LEU A 276 5.49 -18.94 32.12
CA LEU A 276 4.31 -19.38 32.88
C LEU A 276 4.58 -19.60 34.38
N LYS A 277 5.85 -19.80 34.78
CA LYS A 277 6.28 -19.96 36.18
C LYS A 277 6.24 -18.62 36.90
#